data_AF-A0A7Y2TT27-F1
#
_entry.id   AF-A0A7Y2TT27-F1
#
_cell.length_a   1.000
_cell.length_b   1.000
_cell.length_c   1.000
_cell.angle_alpha   90.00
_cell.angle_beta   90.00
_cell.angle_gamma   90.00
#
_symmetry.space_group_name_H-M   'P 1'
#
loop_
_entity.id
_entity.type
_entity.pdbx_description
1 polymer ?
#
loop_
_entity_poly.entity_id
_entity_poly.type
_entity_poly.pdbx_seq_one_letter_code
_entity_poly.pdbx_strand_id
1 'polypeptide(L)'
;MPLLSHFLILERVYACHVPSAGFRSRRFGRITEFTPWAIRPTALLLCCLLSILLAAPPVDADQEPRETFREAWQAAAKGDRARFEQAMPGLRDYLLFPYLQYEDFRHRRRTADVSEVAAFLEAHEDWAFAAGLKTAWLRSLGATGRWESVLLHAPGSADTEVQCHLANARLRAGELEQATIDARRLWTAGKSQPDACDPVFAWLQKQGAITGGLAWERIRLAIEARQLRLTYYLARFLPEAERVWLDRWQQQDRSGYRRLDRASAWGDHPKNRDITLYGIRRLARNDADRAWQVFAALDGHIDWGSDAREGLLREIALWSAVDGAADTPLR
;
A
#
# COMPACT_ATOMS: atom_id res chain seq x y z
N MET A 1 -12.31 39.90 10.91
CA MET A 1 -11.22 39.32 10.08
C MET A 1 -11.26 37.82 10.33
N PRO A 2 -11.69 37.02 9.34
CA PRO A 2 -10.75 36.52 8.33
C PRO A 2 -11.33 36.53 6.90
N LEU A 3 -10.45 36.65 5.90
CA LEU A 3 -10.80 36.51 4.49
C LEU A 3 -10.30 35.16 3.96
N LEU A 4 -11.24 34.38 3.43
CA LEU A 4 -11.05 33.24 2.56
C LEU A 4 -10.71 33.74 1.15
N SER A 5 -9.74 33.11 0.47
CA SER A 5 -9.54 33.20 -0.99
C SER A 5 -8.80 31.93 -1.42
N HIS A 6 -9.53 30.89 -1.79
CA HIS A 6 -9.90 30.52 -3.17
C HIS A 6 -8.71 30.22 -4.10
N PHE A 7 -8.63 28.92 -4.41
CA PHE A 7 -7.90 28.27 -5.48
C PHE A 7 -8.13 28.95 -6.84
N LEU A 8 -7.05 29.21 -7.59
CA LEU A 8 -7.09 29.31 -9.04
C LEU A 8 -5.94 28.47 -9.62
N ILE A 9 -6.34 27.37 -10.24
CA ILE A 9 -5.52 26.51 -11.09
C ILE A 9 -5.49 27.19 -12.47
N LEU A 10 -4.30 27.54 -12.96
CA LEU A 10 -4.10 28.02 -14.33
C LEU A 10 -3.32 26.96 -15.11
N GLU A 11 -4.04 26.29 -16.01
CA GLU A 11 -3.49 25.45 -17.09
C GLU A 11 -2.62 26.30 -18.03
N ARG A 12 -1.36 25.90 -18.23
CA ARG A 12 -0.54 26.37 -19.35
C ARG A 12 -0.58 25.31 -20.45
N VAL A 13 -1.44 25.52 -21.43
CA VAL A 13 -1.39 24.83 -22.74
C VAL A 13 -0.32 25.53 -23.59
N TYR A 14 0.78 24.83 -23.87
CA TYR A 14 1.78 25.27 -24.85
C TYR A 14 1.23 25.02 -26.26
N ALA A 15 0.92 26.10 -26.97
CA ALA A 15 0.63 26.08 -28.40
C ALA A 15 1.95 26.15 -29.20
N CYS A 16 2.35 25.04 -29.83
CA CYS A 16 3.41 25.04 -30.83
C CYS A 16 2.87 25.63 -32.15
N HIS A 17 3.37 26.81 -32.50
CA HIS A 17 3.09 27.51 -33.74
C HIS A 17 3.95 26.91 -34.87
N VAL A 18 3.32 26.26 -35.85
CA VAL A 18 3.96 25.79 -37.09
C VAL A 18 3.70 26.84 -38.18
N PRO A 19 4.72 27.50 -38.77
CA PRO A 19 4.48 28.45 -39.83
C PRO A 19 4.26 27.74 -41.17
N SER A 20 3.08 27.96 -41.76
CA SER A 20 2.71 27.53 -43.11
C SER A 20 3.43 28.38 -44.17
N ALA A 21 4.39 27.80 -44.89
CA ALA A 21 5.01 28.42 -46.04
C ALA A 21 4.05 28.35 -47.26
N GLY A 22 3.60 29.52 -47.73
CA GLY A 22 2.74 29.66 -48.90
C GLY A 22 3.48 29.34 -50.20
N PHE A 23 2.97 28.38 -50.96
CA PHE A 23 3.47 28.00 -52.27
C PHE A 23 2.93 28.99 -53.33
N ARG A 24 3.74 29.97 -53.75
CA ARG A 24 3.46 30.82 -54.92
C ARG A 24 4.05 30.17 -56.17
N SER A 25 3.20 29.76 -57.09
CA SER A 25 3.60 29.35 -58.44
C SER A 25 4.16 30.56 -59.21
N ARG A 26 5.47 30.53 -59.52
CA ARG A 26 6.08 31.44 -60.49
C ARG A 26 6.26 30.71 -61.81
N ARG A 27 5.80 31.37 -62.88
CA ARG A 27 5.85 30.92 -64.27
C ARG A 27 7.28 30.61 -64.69
N PHE A 28 7.45 29.49 -65.39
CA PHE A 28 8.66 29.11 -66.11
C PHE A 28 8.98 30.15 -67.19
N GLY A 29 10.12 30.83 -67.04
CA GLY A 29 10.82 31.49 -68.13
C GLY A 29 11.87 30.54 -68.70
N ARG A 30 11.86 30.33 -70.01
CA ARG A 30 12.91 29.59 -70.73
C ARG A 30 14.22 30.35 -70.60
N ILE A 31 15.24 29.70 -70.05
CA ILE A 31 16.64 30.13 -70.22
C ILE A 31 17.31 29.03 -71.04
N THR A 32 17.61 29.41 -72.27
CA THR A 32 18.43 28.65 -73.22
C THR A 32 19.90 28.87 -72.89
N GLU A 33 20.68 27.79 -73.06
CA GLU A 33 22.14 27.74 -73.20
C GLU A 33 23.00 27.90 -71.93
N PHE A 34 23.36 26.74 -71.36
CA PHE A 34 24.58 26.58 -70.55
C PHE A 34 25.46 25.50 -71.20
N THR A 35 26.67 25.91 -71.56
CA THR A 35 27.73 25.08 -72.16
C THR A 35 28.24 24.01 -71.17
N PRO A 36 28.55 22.78 -71.61
CA PRO A 36 28.98 21.70 -70.73
C PRO A 36 30.44 21.88 -70.30
N TRP A 37 30.66 22.14 -69.01
CA TRP A 37 31.97 21.95 -68.37
C TRP A 37 32.24 20.44 -68.30
N ALA A 38 33.29 19.99 -68.99
CA ALA A 38 33.74 18.60 -68.95
C ALA A 38 34.27 18.22 -67.56
N ILE A 39 33.41 17.64 -66.73
CA ILE A 39 33.81 17.00 -65.47
C ILE A 39 34.57 15.73 -65.84
N ARG A 40 35.88 15.71 -65.54
CA ARG A 40 36.74 14.55 -65.83
C ARG A 40 36.21 13.31 -65.07
N PRO A 41 36.04 12.15 -65.73
CA PRO A 41 35.43 10.95 -65.14
C PRO A 41 36.23 10.37 -63.96
N THR A 42 37.49 10.79 -63.77
CA THR A 42 38.33 10.41 -62.63
C THR A 42 37.88 11.04 -61.30
N ALA A 43 37.25 12.22 -61.31
CA ALA A 43 36.77 12.87 -60.09
C ALA A 43 35.47 12.24 -59.54
N LEU A 44 34.62 11.69 -60.42
CA LEU A 44 33.41 10.96 -60.03
C LEU A 44 33.71 9.58 -59.45
N LEU A 45 34.71 8.87 -59.99
CA LEU A 45 35.15 7.58 -59.46
C LEU A 45 35.79 7.71 -58.07
N LEU A 46 36.57 8.78 -57.82
CA LEU A 46 37.18 9.03 -56.51
C LEU A 46 36.13 9.40 -55.43
N CYS A 47 35.08 10.14 -55.80
CA CYS A 47 33.97 10.47 -54.90
C CYS A 47 33.12 9.25 -54.55
N CYS A 48 32.83 8.36 -55.52
CA CYS A 48 32.09 7.12 -55.27
C CYS A 48 32.88 6.12 -54.41
N LEU A 49 34.20 6.02 -54.59
CA LEU A 49 35.06 5.18 -53.74
C LEU A 49 35.16 5.71 -52.30
N LEU A 50 35.10 7.03 -52.09
CA LEU A 50 35.09 7.63 -50.75
C LEU A 50 33.73 7.47 -50.04
N SER A 51 32.62 7.47 -50.78
CA SER A 51 31.28 7.22 -50.22
C SER A 51 31.05 5.76 -49.83
N ILE A 52 31.69 4.80 -50.49
CA ILE A 52 31.60 3.36 -50.13
C ILE A 52 32.45 3.06 -48.89
N LEU A 53 33.55 3.80 -48.65
CA LEU A 53 34.40 3.62 -47.47
C LEU A 53 33.79 4.18 -46.16
N LEU A 54 32.83 5.11 -46.24
CA LEU A 54 32.13 5.68 -45.07
C LEU A 54 30.82 4.97 -44.72
N ALA A 55 30.40 3.96 -45.48
CA ALA A 55 29.19 3.18 -45.23
C ALA A 55 29.46 1.93 -44.36
N ALA A 56 30.41 2.01 -43.42
CA ALA A 56 30.46 1.02 -42.35
C ALA A 56 29.16 1.20 -41.52
N PRO A 57 28.36 0.14 -41.30
CA PRO A 57 27.25 0.24 -40.37
C PRO A 57 27.83 0.73 -39.04
N PRO A 58 27.14 1.62 -38.30
CA PRO A 58 27.57 1.96 -36.95
C PRO A 58 27.65 0.63 -36.19
N VAL A 59 28.88 0.19 -35.87
CA VAL A 59 29.09 -0.86 -34.89
C VAL A 59 28.59 -0.24 -33.60
N ASP A 60 27.34 -0.56 -33.25
CA ASP A 60 26.72 -0.15 -32.00
C ASP A 60 27.51 -0.91 -30.92
N ALA A 61 28.58 -0.28 -30.40
CA ALA A 61 29.48 -0.86 -29.41
C ALA A 61 28.73 -1.35 -28.16
N ASP A 62 27.45 -0.95 -28.01
CA ASP A 62 26.53 -1.33 -26.96
C ASP A 62 25.61 -2.53 -27.31
N GLN A 63 25.65 -3.10 -28.52
CA GLN A 63 24.80 -4.24 -28.90
C GLN A 63 25.17 -5.52 -28.13
N GLU A 64 26.46 -5.88 -28.11
CA GLU A 64 26.96 -7.06 -27.39
C GLU A 64 26.63 -6.98 -25.88
N PRO A 65 26.95 -5.88 -25.15
CA PRO A 65 26.53 -5.72 -23.75
C PRO A 65 25.03 -5.83 -23.52
N ARG A 66 24.19 -5.37 -24.45
CA ARG A 66 22.72 -5.44 -24.34
C ARG A 66 22.20 -6.88 -24.45
N GLU A 67 22.74 -7.70 -25.35
CA GLU A 67 22.32 -9.11 -25.46
C GLU A 67 22.81 -9.93 -24.26
N THR A 68 24.08 -9.75 -23.84
CA THR A 68 24.59 -10.39 -22.62
C THR A 68 23.75 -9.99 -21.39
N PHE A 69 23.36 -8.73 -21.28
CA PHE A 69 22.46 -8.27 -20.22
C PHE A 69 21.10 -8.98 -20.26
N ARG A 70 20.50 -9.15 -21.44
CA ARG A 70 19.20 -9.83 -21.58
C ARG A 70 19.28 -11.29 -21.18
N GLU A 71 20.35 -11.99 -21.54
CA GLU A 71 20.58 -13.37 -21.14
C GLU A 71 20.74 -13.49 -19.61
N ALA A 72 21.58 -12.62 -19.03
CA ALA A 72 21.77 -12.53 -17.58
C ALA A 72 20.46 -12.23 -16.85
N TRP A 73 19.65 -11.31 -17.38
CA TRP A 73 18.34 -10.96 -16.83
C TRP A 73 17.39 -12.16 -16.84
N GLN A 74 17.32 -12.90 -17.95
CA GLN A 74 16.48 -14.09 -18.03
C GLN A 74 16.92 -15.19 -17.06
N ALA A 75 18.23 -15.37 -16.86
CA ALA A 75 18.75 -16.31 -15.88
C ALA A 75 18.41 -15.87 -14.45
N ALA A 76 18.68 -14.61 -14.10
CA ALA A 76 18.39 -14.04 -12.79
C ALA A 76 16.89 -14.09 -12.47
N ALA A 77 16.03 -13.70 -13.40
CA ALA A 77 14.57 -13.70 -13.23
C ALA A 77 14.01 -15.11 -12.98
N LYS A 78 14.68 -16.16 -13.46
CA LYS A 78 14.33 -17.57 -13.23
C LYS A 78 14.99 -18.19 -11.99
N GLY A 79 15.91 -17.47 -11.33
CA GLY A 79 16.70 -17.99 -10.22
C GLY A 79 17.78 -18.98 -10.64
N ASP A 80 18.18 -19.01 -11.92
CA ASP A 80 19.27 -19.85 -12.41
C ASP A 80 20.62 -19.21 -12.07
N ARG A 81 21.07 -19.44 -10.83
CA ARG A 81 22.28 -18.83 -10.28
C ARG A 81 23.53 -19.18 -11.09
N ALA A 82 23.64 -20.42 -11.57
CA ALA A 82 24.82 -20.86 -12.31
C ALA A 82 24.94 -20.12 -13.65
N ARG A 83 23.83 -20.01 -14.41
CA ARG A 83 23.83 -19.24 -15.66
C ARG A 83 23.99 -17.74 -15.40
N PHE A 84 23.39 -17.23 -14.33
CA PHE A 84 23.58 -15.85 -13.91
C PHE A 84 25.06 -15.53 -13.70
N GLU A 85 25.77 -16.31 -12.89
CA GLU A 85 27.20 -16.13 -12.61
C GLU A 85 28.06 -16.23 -13.87
N GLN A 86 27.74 -17.16 -14.77
CA GLN A 86 28.44 -17.31 -16.05
C GLN A 86 28.26 -16.10 -16.98
N ALA A 87 27.12 -15.42 -16.91
CA ALA A 87 26.83 -14.24 -17.73
C ALA A 87 27.36 -12.92 -17.12
N MET A 88 27.95 -12.94 -15.92
CA MET A 88 28.43 -11.73 -15.22
C MET A 88 29.70 -11.07 -15.77
N PRO A 89 30.68 -11.81 -16.34
CA PRO A 89 31.88 -11.17 -16.88
C PRO A 89 31.52 -10.10 -17.92
N GLY A 90 32.07 -8.89 -17.77
CA GLY A 90 31.82 -7.76 -18.68
C GLY A 90 30.56 -6.93 -18.38
N LEU A 91 29.68 -7.35 -17.47
CA LEU A 91 28.47 -6.59 -17.10
C LEU A 91 28.63 -5.70 -15.87
N ARG A 92 29.75 -5.75 -15.14
CA ARG A 92 29.94 -5.02 -13.88
C ARG A 92 29.86 -3.50 -14.03
N ASP A 93 30.34 -2.99 -15.17
CA ASP A 93 30.31 -1.55 -15.49
C ASP A 93 29.02 -1.14 -16.21
N TYR A 94 28.10 -2.08 -16.43
CA TYR A 94 26.83 -1.81 -17.09
C TYR A 94 25.87 -1.07 -16.15
N LEU A 95 25.24 0.00 -16.62
CA LEU A 95 24.39 0.88 -15.81
C LEU A 95 23.28 0.12 -15.05
N LEU A 96 22.70 -0.92 -15.67
CA LEU A 96 21.62 -1.71 -15.07
C LEU A 96 22.12 -2.94 -14.31
N PHE A 97 23.42 -3.10 -14.09
CA PHE A 97 23.98 -4.21 -13.32
C PHE A 97 23.33 -4.40 -11.94
N PRO A 98 23.00 -3.34 -11.17
CA PRO A 98 22.31 -3.53 -9.88
C PRO A 98 20.93 -4.17 -10.00
N TYR A 99 20.24 -4.02 -11.13
CA TYR A 99 18.97 -4.71 -11.37
C TYR A 99 19.15 -6.22 -11.58
N LEU A 100 20.29 -6.65 -12.15
CA LEU A 100 20.65 -8.06 -12.25
C LEU A 100 20.92 -8.65 -10.86
N GLN A 101 21.67 -7.94 -10.02
CA GLN A 101 21.91 -8.34 -8.64
C GLN A 101 20.62 -8.39 -7.82
N TYR A 102 19.72 -7.42 -8.01
CA TYR A 102 18.39 -7.43 -7.40
C TYR A 102 17.61 -8.70 -7.77
N GLU A 103 17.50 -9.06 -9.05
CA GLU A 103 16.77 -10.26 -9.49
C GLU A 103 17.36 -11.53 -8.86
N ASP A 104 18.68 -11.63 -8.81
CA ASP A 104 19.35 -12.72 -8.13
C ASP A 104 19.01 -12.76 -6.62
N PHE A 105 19.16 -11.65 -5.90
CA PHE A 105 18.81 -11.58 -4.47
C PHE A 105 17.35 -11.90 -4.21
N ARG A 106 16.42 -11.56 -5.10
CA ARG A 106 15.02 -11.97 -4.94
C ARG A 106 14.91 -13.48 -4.80
N HIS A 107 15.66 -14.30 -5.54
CA HIS A 107 15.53 -15.76 -5.44
C HIS A 107 16.24 -16.34 -4.22
N ARG A 108 17.42 -15.80 -3.87
CA ARG A 108 18.25 -16.39 -2.81
C ARG A 108 18.27 -15.63 -1.48
N ARG A 109 17.53 -14.54 -1.29
CA ARG A 109 17.48 -13.74 -0.04
C ARG A 109 17.32 -14.56 1.25
N ARG A 110 16.68 -15.74 1.16
CA ARG A 110 16.47 -16.66 2.29
C ARG A 110 17.75 -17.41 2.71
N THR A 111 18.66 -17.64 1.79
CA THR A 111 19.89 -18.45 1.96
C THR A 111 21.18 -17.66 1.75
N ALA A 112 21.09 -16.47 1.13
CA ALA A 112 22.20 -15.55 0.96
C ALA A 112 22.80 -15.13 2.32
N ASP A 113 24.07 -14.74 2.29
CA ASP A 113 24.71 -14.19 3.48
C ASP A 113 24.04 -12.87 3.89
N VAL A 114 23.87 -12.67 5.20
CA VAL A 114 23.18 -11.50 5.73
C VAL A 114 23.95 -10.22 5.43
N SER A 115 25.28 -10.25 5.56
CA SER A 115 26.12 -9.08 5.31
C SER A 115 26.12 -8.70 3.83
N GLU A 116 26.05 -9.69 2.94
CA GLU A 116 26.00 -9.48 1.49
C GLU A 116 24.71 -8.74 1.08
N VAL A 117 23.55 -9.20 1.57
CA VAL A 117 22.26 -8.54 1.25
C VAL A 117 22.18 -7.16 1.90
N ALA A 118 22.67 -7.02 3.15
CA ALA A 118 22.68 -5.75 3.85
C ALA A 118 23.53 -4.70 3.13
N ALA A 119 24.76 -5.05 2.73
CA ALA A 119 25.65 -4.16 1.99
C ALA A 119 25.07 -3.77 0.63
N PHE A 120 24.43 -4.72 -0.07
CA PHE A 120 23.75 -4.41 -1.33
C PHE A 120 22.59 -3.43 -1.13
N LEU A 121 21.75 -3.63 -0.11
CA LEU A 121 20.63 -2.73 0.19
C LEU A 121 21.09 -1.34 0.63
N GLU A 122 22.17 -1.25 1.40
CA GLU A 122 22.78 0.02 1.83
C GLU A 122 23.34 0.80 0.63
N ALA A 123 24.11 0.12 -0.24
CA ALA A 123 24.68 0.75 -1.43
C ALA A 123 23.64 1.23 -2.46
N HIS A 124 22.39 0.76 -2.35
CA HIS A 124 21.32 1.04 -3.31
C HIS A 124 20.05 1.57 -2.63
N GLU A 125 20.15 2.26 -1.50
CA GLU A 125 18.97 2.67 -0.71
C GLU A 125 17.95 3.52 -1.49
N ASP A 126 18.44 4.37 -2.40
CA ASP A 126 17.63 5.27 -3.23
C ASP A 126 17.04 4.59 -4.48
N TRP A 127 17.32 3.30 -4.69
CA TRP A 127 16.85 2.58 -5.86
C TRP A 127 15.40 2.10 -5.71
N ALA A 128 14.65 2.12 -6.81
CA ALA A 128 13.24 1.76 -6.83
C ALA A 128 12.94 0.34 -6.29
N PHE A 129 13.88 -0.60 -6.42
CA PHE A 129 13.72 -1.97 -5.93
C PHE A 129 14.02 -2.14 -4.44
N ALA A 130 14.73 -1.19 -3.81
CA ALA A 130 15.40 -1.39 -2.53
C ALA A 130 14.40 -1.62 -1.40
N ALA A 131 13.35 -0.80 -1.31
CA ALA A 131 12.31 -0.94 -0.29
C ALA A 131 11.62 -2.31 -0.37
N GLY A 132 11.23 -2.74 -1.57
CA GLY A 132 10.59 -4.04 -1.79
C GLY A 132 11.50 -5.21 -1.45
N LEU A 133 12.77 -5.16 -1.86
CA LEU A 133 13.75 -6.19 -1.53
C LEU A 133 14.02 -6.24 -0.01
N LYS A 134 14.19 -5.09 0.65
CA LYS A 134 14.42 -4.99 2.09
C LYS A 134 13.29 -5.63 2.88
N THR A 135 12.02 -5.31 2.60
CA THR A 135 10.89 -5.94 3.27
C THR A 135 10.87 -7.45 3.04
N ALA A 136 11.05 -7.91 1.80
CA ALA A 136 11.04 -9.34 1.47
C ALA A 136 12.19 -10.11 2.13
N TRP A 137 13.37 -9.48 2.27
CA TRP A 137 14.52 -10.02 2.98
C TRP A 137 14.28 -10.08 4.49
N LEU A 138 13.80 -9.00 5.12
CA LEU A 138 13.49 -8.96 6.55
C LEU A 138 12.43 -10.01 6.95
N ARG A 139 11.39 -10.20 6.12
CA ARG A 139 10.44 -11.32 6.31
C ARG A 139 11.14 -12.67 6.24
N SER A 140 12.06 -12.86 5.29
CA SER A 140 12.82 -14.12 5.18
C SER A 140 13.73 -14.38 6.38
N LEU A 141 14.35 -13.34 6.96
CA LEU A 141 15.14 -13.46 8.19
C LEU A 141 14.27 -13.91 9.37
N GLY A 142 13.09 -13.31 9.51
CA GLY A 142 12.13 -13.68 10.54
C GLY A 142 11.57 -15.10 10.38
N ALA A 143 11.20 -15.47 9.15
CA ALA A 143 10.71 -16.81 8.83
C ALA A 143 11.77 -17.91 9.03
N THR A 144 13.06 -17.58 8.85
CA THR A 144 14.18 -18.51 9.05
C THR A 144 14.79 -18.44 10.46
N GLY A 145 14.22 -17.62 11.36
CA GLY A 145 14.66 -17.51 12.75
C GLY A 145 16.02 -16.86 12.95
N ARG A 146 16.47 -16.01 12.01
CA ARG A 146 17.71 -15.23 12.12
C ARG A 146 17.51 -14.03 13.04
N TRP A 147 17.23 -14.29 14.32
CA TRP A 147 16.73 -13.29 15.28
C TRP A 147 17.69 -12.12 15.52
N GLU A 148 18.99 -12.37 15.61
CA GLU A 148 19.99 -11.30 15.74
C GLU A 148 19.96 -10.35 14.54
N SER A 149 19.86 -10.89 13.32
CA SER A 149 19.74 -10.10 12.09
C SER A 149 18.42 -9.34 12.03
N VAL A 150 17.33 -9.92 12.53
CA VAL A 150 16.04 -9.21 12.66
C VAL A 150 16.16 -8.04 13.62
N LEU A 151 16.75 -8.24 14.81
CA LEU A 151 16.96 -7.16 15.79
C LEU A 151 17.80 -6.02 15.22
N LEU A 152 18.81 -6.35 14.42
CA LEU A 152 19.70 -5.36 13.82
C LEU A 152 19.05 -4.58 12.67
N HIS A 153 18.34 -5.25 11.75
CA HIS A 153 17.93 -4.64 10.48
C HIS A 153 16.43 -4.32 10.35
N ALA A 154 15.56 -4.92 11.17
CA ALA A 154 14.12 -4.69 11.12
C ALA A 154 13.58 -3.42 11.80
N PRO A 155 14.27 -2.78 12.78
CA PRO A 155 13.77 -1.53 13.37
C PRO A 155 13.44 -0.47 12.32
N GLY A 156 12.31 0.22 12.50
CA GLY A 156 11.80 1.24 11.57
C GLY A 156 10.96 0.70 10.41
N SER A 157 10.85 -0.62 10.23
CA SER A 157 9.95 -1.19 9.21
C SER A 157 8.48 -0.87 9.50
N ALA A 158 7.75 -0.40 8.49
CA ALA A 158 6.30 -0.22 8.55
C ALA A 158 5.52 -1.53 8.25
N ASP A 159 6.21 -2.58 7.79
CA ASP A 159 5.57 -3.84 7.42
C ASP A 159 5.17 -4.65 8.66
N THR A 160 3.89 -5.02 8.76
CA THR A 160 3.35 -5.70 9.95
C THR A 160 3.97 -7.07 10.20
N GLU A 161 4.25 -7.85 9.16
CA GLU A 161 4.88 -9.17 9.31
C GLU A 161 6.30 -9.03 9.87
N VAL A 162 7.09 -8.09 9.33
CA VAL A 162 8.41 -7.74 9.86
C VAL A 162 8.33 -7.24 11.31
N GLN A 163 7.36 -6.40 11.65
CA GLN A 163 7.16 -5.93 13.02
C GLN A 163 6.84 -7.07 13.99
N CYS A 164 6.07 -8.07 13.55
CA CYS A 164 5.79 -9.26 14.35
C CYS A 164 7.04 -10.13 14.54
N HIS A 165 7.86 -10.29 13.51
CA HIS A 165 9.17 -10.93 13.64
C HIS A 165 10.10 -10.18 14.59
N LEU A 166 10.13 -8.85 14.53
CA LEU A 166 10.92 -8.01 15.43
C LEU A 166 10.46 -8.16 16.88
N ALA A 167 9.16 -8.09 17.15
CA ALA A 167 8.61 -8.31 18.49
C ALA A 167 8.97 -9.71 19.02
N ASN A 168 8.89 -10.74 18.17
CA ASN A 168 9.30 -12.11 18.54
C ASN A 168 10.81 -12.23 18.81
N ALA A 169 11.64 -11.54 18.03
CA ALA A 169 13.08 -11.49 18.24
C ALA A 169 13.42 -10.83 19.59
N ARG A 170 12.73 -9.73 19.93
CA ARG A 170 12.86 -9.04 21.22
C ARG A 170 12.46 -9.93 22.40
N LEU A 171 11.36 -10.68 22.28
CA LEU A 171 10.97 -11.67 23.28
C LEU A 171 12.07 -12.72 23.53
N ARG A 172 12.73 -13.18 22.46
CA ARG A 172 13.80 -14.18 22.54
C ARG A 172 15.10 -13.61 23.13
N ALA A 173 15.38 -12.34 22.88
CA ALA A 173 16.53 -11.63 23.45
C ALA A 173 16.32 -11.18 24.90
N GLY A 174 15.11 -11.36 25.47
CA GLY A 174 14.79 -10.91 26.83
C GLY A 174 14.46 -9.42 26.93
N GLU A 175 14.25 -8.72 25.82
CA GLU A 175 13.80 -7.32 25.77
C GLU A 175 12.29 -7.22 26.07
N LEU A 176 11.87 -7.73 27.23
CA LEU A 176 10.46 -7.99 27.54
C LEU A 176 9.59 -6.73 27.58
N GLU A 177 10.12 -5.61 28.04
CA GLU A 177 9.38 -4.34 28.11
C GLU A 177 8.99 -3.86 26.70
N GLN A 178 9.98 -3.70 25.82
CA GLN A 178 9.74 -3.27 24.45
C GLN A 178 8.91 -4.28 23.67
N ALA A 179 9.18 -5.58 23.85
CA ALA A 179 8.38 -6.63 23.23
C ALA A 179 6.91 -6.59 23.67
N THR A 180 6.63 -6.25 24.93
CA THR A 180 5.25 -6.08 25.43
C THR A 180 4.55 -4.91 24.75
N ILE A 181 5.23 -3.77 24.61
CA ILE A 181 4.71 -2.59 23.92
C ILE A 181 4.38 -2.94 22.46
N ASP A 182 5.32 -3.59 21.76
CA ASP A 182 5.13 -4.00 20.38
C ASP A 182 3.97 -5.00 20.25
N ALA A 183 3.92 -6.02 21.11
CA ALA A 183 2.89 -7.04 21.12
C ALA A 183 1.49 -6.43 21.31
N ARG A 184 1.33 -5.50 22.26
CA ARG A 184 0.05 -4.81 22.49
C ARG A 184 -0.33 -3.96 21.28
N ARG A 185 0.60 -3.19 20.72
CA ARG A 185 0.35 -2.40 19.51
C ARG A 185 -0.08 -3.27 18.32
N LEU A 186 0.60 -4.39 18.10
CA LEU A 186 0.29 -5.35 17.04
C LEU A 186 -1.06 -6.05 17.27
N TRP A 187 -1.39 -6.33 18.54
CA TRP A 187 -2.67 -6.94 18.92
C TRP A 187 -3.84 -5.98 18.66
N THR A 188 -3.70 -4.70 19.03
CA THR A 188 -4.74 -3.67 18.90
C THR A 188 -4.92 -3.21 17.45
N ALA A 189 -5.47 -4.12 16.64
CA ALA A 189 -5.77 -3.89 15.23
C ALA A 189 -7.14 -4.47 14.85
N GLY A 190 -7.86 -3.76 13.99
CA GLY A 190 -9.19 -4.16 13.51
C GLY A 190 -9.18 -5.24 12.43
N LYS A 191 -8.01 -5.68 11.96
CA LYS A 191 -7.88 -6.72 10.93
C LYS A 191 -7.14 -7.94 11.48
N SER A 192 -7.32 -9.08 10.82
CA SER A 192 -6.48 -10.25 11.05
C SER A 192 -5.04 -9.89 10.74
N GLN A 193 -4.12 -10.32 11.61
CA GLN A 193 -2.70 -10.07 11.46
C GLN A 193 -2.01 -11.27 10.80
N PRO A 194 -0.81 -11.10 10.22
CA PRO A 194 -0.04 -12.22 9.68
C PRO A 194 0.24 -13.29 10.73
N ASP A 195 0.35 -14.55 10.30
CA ASP A 195 0.68 -15.70 11.17
C ASP A 195 2.00 -15.52 11.94
N ALA A 196 2.92 -14.69 11.41
CA ALA A 196 4.14 -14.27 12.09
C ALA A 196 3.90 -13.63 13.47
N CYS A 197 2.69 -13.10 13.73
CA CYS A 197 2.29 -12.49 14.99
C CYS A 197 1.80 -13.50 16.03
N ASP A 198 1.45 -14.73 15.63
CA ASP A 198 0.88 -15.73 16.53
C ASP A 198 1.77 -16.08 17.72
N PRO A 199 3.10 -16.26 17.59
CA PRO A 199 3.97 -16.50 18.74
C PRO A 199 3.95 -15.36 19.75
N VAL A 200 3.89 -14.11 19.26
CA VAL A 200 3.87 -12.90 20.08
C VAL A 200 2.54 -12.77 20.82
N PHE A 201 1.43 -13.06 20.16
CA PHE A 201 0.11 -13.04 20.78
C PHE A 201 -0.11 -14.20 21.76
N ALA A 202 0.41 -15.39 21.45
CA ALA A 202 0.41 -16.52 22.38
C ALA A 202 1.20 -16.19 23.64
N TRP A 203 2.35 -15.52 23.50
CA TRP A 203 3.12 -15.02 24.64
C TRP A 203 2.32 -13.99 25.45
N LEU A 204 1.73 -12.98 24.79
CA LEU A 204 0.92 -11.95 25.46
C LEU A 204 -0.26 -12.56 26.23
N GLN A 205 -0.91 -13.58 25.65
CA GLN A 205 -1.97 -14.35 26.31
C GLN A 205 -1.45 -15.08 27.55
N LYS A 206 -0.31 -15.77 27.43
CA LYS A 206 0.30 -16.52 28.55
C LYS A 206 0.67 -15.62 29.72
N GLN A 207 1.06 -14.37 29.45
CA GLN A 207 1.34 -13.37 30.49
C GLN A 207 0.07 -12.78 31.13
N GLY A 208 -1.14 -13.18 30.68
CA GLY A 208 -2.39 -12.55 31.12
C GLY A 208 -2.56 -11.10 30.66
N ALA A 209 -1.72 -10.64 29.72
CA ALA A 209 -1.72 -9.26 29.25
C ALA A 209 -2.87 -8.93 28.29
N ILE A 210 -3.49 -9.97 27.70
CA ILE A 210 -4.78 -9.87 27.00
C ILE A 210 -5.91 -9.87 28.04
N THR A 211 -6.14 -8.70 28.63
CA THR A 211 -7.26 -8.47 29.55
C THR A 211 -8.59 -8.40 28.78
N GLY A 212 -9.72 -8.52 29.49
CA GLY A 212 -11.04 -8.30 28.89
C GLY A 212 -11.14 -6.94 28.19
N GLY A 213 -10.59 -5.88 28.80
CA GLY A 213 -10.52 -4.55 28.19
C GLY A 213 -9.74 -4.52 26.88
N LEU A 214 -8.54 -5.13 26.83
CA LEU A 214 -7.73 -5.17 25.60
C LEU A 214 -8.39 -6.02 24.50
N ALA A 215 -9.01 -7.14 24.87
CA ALA A 215 -9.79 -7.94 23.94
C ALA A 215 -10.97 -7.14 23.37
N TRP A 216 -11.63 -6.35 24.21
CA TRP A 216 -12.74 -5.50 23.81
C TRP A 216 -12.34 -4.35 22.89
N GLU A 217 -11.19 -3.74 23.14
CA GLU A 217 -10.63 -2.73 22.24
C GLU A 217 -10.40 -3.29 20.83
N ARG A 218 -9.79 -4.49 20.74
CA ARG A 218 -9.59 -5.16 19.45
C ARG A 218 -10.91 -5.52 18.77
N ILE A 219 -11.90 -5.94 19.55
CA ILE A 219 -13.26 -6.23 19.06
C ILE A 219 -13.92 -4.99 18.46
N ARG A 220 -13.85 -3.85 19.15
CA ARG A 220 -14.38 -2.58 18.64
C ARG A 220 -13.76 -2.25 17.28
N LEU A 221 -12.43 -2.28 17.20
CA LEU A 221 -11.71 -2.04 15.94
C LEU A 221 -12.10 -3.03 14.84
N ALA A 222 -12.31 -4.31 15.19
CA ALA A 222 -12.73 -5.33 14.23
C ALA A 222 -14.15 -5.10 13.72
N ILE A 223 -15.07 -4.65 14.57
CA ILE A 223 -16.44 -4.34 14.18
C ILE A 223 -16.50 -3.08 13.29
N GLU A 224 -15.72 -2.05 13.62
CA GLU A 224 -15.55 -0.85 12.78
C GLU A 224 -14.97 -1.21 11.40
N ALA A 225 -13.98 -2.10 11.35
CA ALA A 225 -13.38 -2.61 10.13
C ALA A 225 -14.21 -3.70 9.41
N ARG A 226 -15.43 -4.00 9.89
CA ARG A 226 -16.36 -5.01 9.34
C ARG A 226 -15.79 -6.43 9.30
N GLN A 227 -14.88 -6.77 10.21
CA GLN A 227 -14.24 -8.08 10.33
C GLN A 227 -15.01 -9.03 11.26
N LEU A 228 -16.25 -9.39 10.91
CA LEU A 228 -17.12 -10.21 11.78
C LEU A 228 -16.48 -11.55 12.16
N ARG A 229 -15.80 -12.24 11.24
CA ARG A 229 -15.08 -13.50 11.54
C ARG A 229 -14.06 -13.34 12.65
N LEU A 230 -13.31 -12.24 12.65
CA LEU A 230 -12.34 -11.93 13.71
C LEU A 230 -13.05 -11.72 15.06
N THR A 231 -14.22 -11.07 15.07
CA THR A 231 -14.95 -10.84 16.33
C THR A 231 -15.41 -12.14 16.99
N TYR A 232 -15.83 -13.15 16.23
CA TYR A 232 -16.16 -14.48 16.78
C TYR A 232 -14.95 -15.15 17.42
N TYR A 233 -13.79 -15.08 16.77
CA TYR A 233 -12.54 -15.56 17.34
C TYR A 233 -12.20 -14.82 18.64
N LEU A 234 -12.40 -13.49 18.68
CA LEU A 234 -12.05 -12.67 19.83
C LEU A 234 -12.95 -12.90 21.05
N ALA A 235 -14.16 -13.45 20.86
CA ALA A 235 -15.09 -13.77 21.94
C ALA A 235 -14.49 -14.69 23.03
N ARG A 236 -13.50 -15.51 22.67
CA ARG A 236 -12.83 -16.43 23.60
C ARG A 236 -11.94 -15.74 24.63
N PHE A 237 -11.52 -14.49 24.35
CA PHE A 237 -10.68 -13.70 25.25
C PHE A 237 -11.49 -12.84 26.22
N LEU A 238 -12.81 -12.98 26.20
CA LEU A 238 -13.71 -12.23 27.07
C LEU A 238 -14.16 -13.06 28.26
N PRO A 239 -14.39 -12.40 29.40
CA PRO A 239 -15.22 -12.97 30.46
C PRO A 239 -16.57 -13.40 29.88
N GLU A 240 -17.11 -14.51 30.37
CA GLU A 240 -18.38 -15.06 29.91
C GLU A 240 -19.52 -14.03 29.99
N ALA A 241 -19.57 -13.27 31.09
CA ALA A 241 -20.55 -12.20 31.32
C ALA A 241 -20.48 -11.08 30.27
N GLU A 242 -19.35 -10.86 29.61
CA GLU A 242 -19.21 -9.82 28.58
C GLU A 242 -19.67 -10.27 27.19
N ARG A 243 -19.75 -11.57 26.92
CA ARG A 243 -20.08 -12.10 25.59
C ARG A 243 -21.46 -11.68 25.09
N VAL A 244 -22.41 -11.42 26.00
CA VAL A 244 -23.75 -10.91 25.64
C VAL A 244 -23.69 -9.57 24.89
N TRP A 245 -22.73 -8.71 25.24
CA TRP A 245 -22.54 -7.44 24.55
C TRP A 245 -21.98 -7.64 23.14
N LEU A 246 -21.17 -8.68 22.95
CA LEU A 246 -20.60 -8.98 21.63
C LEU A 246 -21.69 -9.46 20.69
N ASP A 247 -22.52 -10.39 21.18
CA ASP A 247 -23.68 -10.90 20.45
C ASP A 247 -24.62 -9.76 20.01
N ARG A 248 -24.93 -8.84 20.93
CA ARG A 248 -25.73 -7.65 20.64
C ARG A 248 -25.08 -6.77 19.56
N TRP A 249 -23.77 -6.55 19.62
CA TRP A 249 -23.07 -5.73 18.61
C TRP A 249 -23.02 -6.41 17.25
N GLN A 250 -22.72 -7.71 17.20
CA GLN A 250 -22.65 -8.49 15.96
C GLN A 250 -23.98 -8.49 15.21
N GLN A 251 -25.10 -8.32 15.90
CA GLN A 251 -26.45 -8.23 15.31
C GLN A 251 -26.79 -6.85 14.71
N GLN A 252 -25.92 -5.86 14.86
CA GLN A 252 -26.07 -4.53 14.26
C GLN A 252 -25.48 -4.50 12.84
N ASP A 253 -25.89 -5.47 12.02
CA ASP A 253 -25.50 -5.61 10.62
C ASP A 253 -26.63 -5.21 9.65
N ARG A 254 -26.33 -5.25 8.35
CA ARG A 254 -27.27 -4.85 7.29
C ARG A 254 -28.52 -5.74 7.23
N SER A 255 -28.49 -6.94 7.79
CA SER A 255 -29.55 -7.93 7.66
C SER A 255 -30.68 -7.78 8.67
N GLY A 256 -30.57 -6.86 9.65
CA GLY A 256 -31.76 -6.56 10.44
C GLY A 256 -31.67 -5.59 11.60
N TYR A 257 -30.50 -5.04 11.98
CA TYR A 257 -30.37 -4.20 13.18
C TYR A 257 -31.13 -4.80 14.37
N ARG A 258 -30.94 -6.10 14.56
CA ARG A 258 -31.90 -6.90 15.33
C ARG A 258 -31.87 -6.44 16.76
N ARG A 259 -33.07 -6.22 17.33
CA ARG A 259 -33.28 -5.81 18.72
C ARG A 259 -32.73 -4.43 19.08
N LEU A 260 -32.35 -3.59 18.11
CA LEU A 260 -31.86 -2.22 18.37
C LEU A 260 -32.92 -1.37 19.09
N ASP A 261 -34.19 -1.58 18.74
CA ASP A 261 -35.38 -1.02 19.40
C ASP A 261 -35.51 -1.44 20.89
N ARG A 262 -34.88 -2.55 21.28
CA ARG A 262 -34.90 -3.07 22.66
C ARG A 262 -33.69 -2.63 23.48
N ALA A 263 -32.85 -1.73 22.95
CA ALA A 263 -31.66 -1.26 23.66
C ALA A 263 -31.99 -0.62 25.02
N SER A 264 -33.16 0.01 25.17
CA SER A 264 -33.63 0.54 26.46
C SER A 264 -33.74 -0.53 27.55
N ALA A 265 -34.11 -1.77 27.20
CA ALA A 265 -34.22 -2.88 28.15
C ALA A 265 -32.86 -3.44 28.59
N TRP A 266 -31.74 -3.02 27.97
CA TRP A 266 -30.40 -3.45 28.39
C TRP A 266 -29.80 -2.54 29.48
N GLY A 267 -30.52 -1.48 29.87
CA GLY A 267 -30.07 -0.50 30.84
C GLY A 267 -28.98 0.42 30.28
N ASP A 268 -28.74 1.52 30.99
CA ASP A 268 -27.72 2.47 30.58
C ASP A 268 -26.32 1.98 30.97
N HIS A 269 -25.55 1.55 29.97
CA HIS A 269 -24.23 0.93 30.13
C HIS A 269 -23.30 1.36 28.99
N PRO A 270 -22.00 1.60 29.23
CA PRO A 270 -21.08 2.08 28.19
C PRO A 270 -21.12 1.26 26.89
N LYS A 271 -21.08 -0.08 27.00
CA LYS A 271 -21.18 -0.98 25.83
C LYS A 271 -22.54 -0.89 25.13
N ASN A 272 -23.64 -0.64 25.86
CA ASN A 272 -24.96 -0.44 25.25
C ASN A 272 -24.96 0.83 24.40
N ARG A 273 -24.43 1.92 24.95
CA ARG A 273 -24.29 3.21 24.26
C ARG A 273 -23.49 3.03 22.96
N ASP A 274 -22.34 2.36 23.03
CA ASP A 274 -21.50 2.09 21.86
C ASP A 274 -22.21 1.26 20.78
N ILE A 275 -22.85 0.16 21.18
CA ILE A 275 -23.58 -0.75 20.27
C ILE A 275 -24.74 -0.02 19.61
N THR A 276 -25.51 0.73 20.39
CA THR A 276 -26.70 1.41 19.92
C THR A 276 -26.31 2.57 19.00
N LEU A 277 -25.32 3.37 19.39
CA LEU A 277 -24.76 4.43 18.54
C LEU A 277 -24.25 3.86 17.22
N TYR A 278 -23.49 2.77 17.26
CA TYR A 278 -23.02 2.07 16.06
C TYR A 278 -24.18 1.60 15.17
N GLY A 279 -25.20 0.99 15.78
CA GLY A 279 -26.39 0.47 15.10
C GLY A 279 -27.17 1.57 14.40
N ILE A 280 -27.53 2.65 15.11
CA ILE A 280 -28.32 3.76 14.55
C ILE A 280 -27.53 4.48 13.45
N ARG A 281 -26.24 4.77 13.63
CA ARG A 281 -25.41 5.37 12.56
C ARG A 281 -25.39 4.52 11.30
N ARG A 282 -25.30 3.21 11.45
CA ARG A 282 -25.36 2.30 10.30
C ARG A 282 -26.75 2.21 9.70
N LEU A 283 -27.81 2.25 10.52
CA LEU A 283 -29.19 2.23 10.06
C LEU A 283 -29.51 3.49 9.25
N ALA A 284 -29.06 4.66 9.71
CA ALA A 284 -29.28 5.94 9.04
C ALA A 284 -28.81 5.93 7.58
N ARG A 285 -27.68 5.27 7.28
CA ARG A 285 -27.14 5.15 5.90
C ARG A 285 -27.98 4.26 4.97
N ASN A 286 -28.88 3.45 5.51
CA ASN A 286 -29.72 2.53 4.75
C ASN A 286 -31.21 2.89 4.81
N ASP A 287 -31.66 3.51 5.92
CA ASP A 287 -33.03 3.83 6.24
C ASP A 287 -33.04 4.93 7.33
N ALA A 288 -32.98 6.19 6.88
CA ALA A 288 -32.91 7.35 7.78
C ALA A 288 -34.20 7.54 8.60
N ASP A 289 -35.36 7.19 8.04
CA ASP A 289 -36.66 7.25 8.73
C ASP A 289 -36.69 6.33 9.94
N ARG A 290 -36.32 5.06 9.73
CA ARG A 290 -36.27 4.09 10.82
C ARG A 290 -35.19 4.43 11.84
N ALA A 291 -34.05 4.98 11.40
CA ALA A 291 -33.00 5.45 12.31
C ALA A 291 -33.51 6.55 13.24
N TRP A 292 -34.26 7.52 12.71
CA TRP A 292 -34.90 8.57 13.50
C TRP A 292 -35.89 8.00 14.51
N GLN A 293 -36.77 7.09 14.09
CA GLN A 293 -37.75 6.46 14.99
C GLN A 293 -37.08 5.72 16.14
N VAL A 294 -36.02 4.96 15.85
CA VAL A 294 -35.25 4.24 16.86
C VAL A 294 -34.53 5.23 17.79
N PHE A 295 -33.92 6.27 17.26
CA PHE A 295 -33.28 7.32 18.08
C PHE A 295 -34.29 7.96 19.03
N ALA A 296 -35.42 8.45 18.51
CA ALA A 296 -36.45 9.12 19.30
C ALA A 296 -37.05 8.22 20.39
N ALA A 297 -37.23 6.93 20.10
CA ALA A 297 -37.72 5.95 21.08
C ALA A 297 -36.71 5.64 22.20
N LEU A 298 -35.41 5.87 21.95
CA LEU A 298 -34.34 5.59 22.91
C LEU A 298 -33.81 6.86 23.59
N ASP A 299 -34.10 8.05 23.05
CA ASP A 299 -33.74 9.33 23.64
C ASP A 299 -34.40 9.47 25.03
N GLY A 300 -33.61 9.80 26.05
CA GLY A 300 -34.05 9.78 27.45
C GLY A 300 -33.93 8.44 28.16
N HIS A 301 -33.71 7.33 27.45
CA HIS A 301 -33.37 6.02 28.04
C HIS A 301 -31.87 5.69 27.99
N ILE A 302 -31.14 6.32 27.06
CA ILE A 302 -29.71 6.15 26.89
C ILE A 302 -29.05 7.52 27.09
N ASP A 303 -28.05 7.59 27.97
CA ASP A 303 -27.22 8.78 28.11
C ASP A 303 -26.15 8.78 27.01
N TRP A 304 -26.50 9.43 25.91
CA TRP A 304 -25.64 9.54 24.74
C TRP A 304 -24.37 10.39 24.97
N GLY A 305 -24.43 11.38 25.88
CA GLY A 305 -23.51 12.51 25.88
C GLY A 305 -23.78 13.50 24.72
N SER A 306 -23.47 14.79 24.94
CA SER A 306 -23.77 15.88 23.99
C SER A 306 -23.21 15.61 22.59
N ASP A 307 -21.92 15.30 22.52
CA ASP A 307 -21.19 15.22 21.25
C ASP A 307 -21.65 14.02 20.41
N ALA A 308 -21.92 12.88 21.06
CA ALA A 308 -22.40 11.70 20.37
C ALA A 308 -23.84 11.86 19.90
N ARG A 309 -24.70 12.50 20.72
CA ARG A 309 -26.09 12.81 20.36
C ARG A 309 -26.15 13.75 19.15
N GLU A 310 -25.42 14.86 19.19
CA GLU A 310 -25.34 15.79 18.06
C GLU A 310 -24.78 15.15 16.80
N GLY A 311 -23.69 14.37 16.95
CA GLY A 311 -23.10 13.65 15.82
C GLY A 311 -24.06 12.65 15.19
N LEU A 312 -24.86 11.96 16.00
CA LEU A 312 -25.88 11.02 15.53
C LEU A 312 -27.03 11.73 14.80
N LEU A 313 -27.55 12.83 15.37
CA LEU A 313 -28.59 13.64 14.75
C LEU A 313 -28.14 14.22 13.41
N ARG A 314 -26.94 14.79 13.35
CA ARG A 314 -26.35 15.29 12.09
C ARG A 314 -26.27 14.18 11.03
N GLU A 315 -25.91 12.97 11.42
CA GLU A 315 -25.84 11.84 10.50
C GLU A 315 -27.23 11.40 10.02
N ILE A 316 -28.23 11.32 10.91
CA ILE A 316 -29.61 11.01 10.54
C ILE A 316 -30.17 12.07 9.58
N ALA A 317 -30.02 13.36 9.89
CA ALA A 317 -30.50 14.46 9.06
C ALA A 317 -29.85 14.45 7.67
N LEU A 318 -28.52 14.21 7.60
CA LEU A 318 -27.80 14.09 6.33
C LEU A 318 -28.39 12.99 5.44
N TRP A 319 -28.57 11.78 5.97
CA TRP A 319 -29.09 10.66 5.18
C TRP A 319 -30.59 10.81 4.86
N SER A 320 -31.36 11.42 5.75
CA SER A 320 -32.76 11.80 5.50
C SER A 320 -32.88 12.71 4.28
N ALA A 321 -31.99 13.71 4.17
CA ALA A 321 -31.94 14.61 3.03
C ALA A 321 -31.49 13.92 1.74
N VAL A 322 -30.54 12.99 1.81
CA VAL A 322 -30.09 12.18 0.67
C VAL A 322 -31.22 11.28 0.14
N ASP A 323 -31.99 10.68 1.03
CA ASP A 323 -33.11 9.79 0.67
C ASP A 323 -34.37 10.55 0.22
N GLY A 324 -34.41 11.87 0.41
CA GLY A 324 -35.58 12.70 0.11
C GLY A 324 -36.78 12.39 1.02
N ALA A 325 -36.54 11.95 2.26
CA ALA A 325 -37.60 11.53 3.17
C ALA A 325 -38.51 12.71 3.57
N ALA A 326 -39.81 12.47 3.66
CA ALA A 326 -40.83 13.51 3.89
C ALA A 326 -40.63 14.26 5.23
N ASP A 327 -40.12 13.56 6.25
CA ASP A 327 -39.93 14.09 7.60
C ASP A 327 -38.58 14.78 7.81
N THR A 328 -37.78 14.98 6.75
CA THR A 328 -36.45 15.62 6.84
C THR A 328 -36.44 16.96 7.60
N PRO A 329 -37.44 17.86 7.47
CA PRO A 329 -37.46 19.12 8.23
C PRO A 329 -37.61 18.99 9.75
N LEU A 330 -38.02 17.82 10.25
CA LEU A 330 -38.23 17.56 11.68
C LEU A 330 -36.98 17.04 12.40
N ARG A 331 -35.87 16.83 11.68
CA ARG A 331 -34.70 16.06 12.11
C ARG A 331 -33.42 16.89 11.97
#